data_AF-A0AAY4CG52-F1
#
_entry.id   AF-A0AAY4CG52-F1
#
_cell.length_a   1.000
_cell.length_b   1.000
_cell.length_c   1.000
_cell.angle_alpha   90.00
_cell.angle_beta   90.00
_cell.angle_gamma   90.00
#
_symmetry.space_group_name_H-M   'P 1'
#
loop_
_entity.id
_entity.type
_entity.pdbx_description
1 polymer ?
#
loop_
_entity_poly.entity_id
_entity_poly.type
_entity_poly.pdbx_seq_one_letter_code
_entity_poly.pdbx_strand_id
1 'polypeptide(L)'
;LSRHFVFVLVLRFVSPTDNIMSCGFRQMMEQRLENVFIEAQEKVENTYGTLTVEILNTYQVLGTPSVSIVYVVRNGSSVLNGTISSMLLNQLSAELVGYFLYFPPLIIAERKFALPLMQAEDGNIFVSLR
;
A
#
# COMPACT_ATOMS: atom_id res chain seq x y z
N LEU A 1 10.00 -19.43 -8.83
CA LEU A 1 9.39 -18.55 -7.80
C LEU A 1 9.79 -17.12 -8.10
N SER A 2 8.89 -16.28 -8.64
CA SER A 2 9.18 -14.86 -8.82
C SER A 2 8.87 -14.15 -7.49
N ARG A 3 9.92 -13.73 -6.77
CA ARG A 3 9.81 -12.93 -5.55
C ARG A 3 9.47 -11.51 -5.96
N HIS A 4 8.34 -10.99 -5.51
CA HIS A 4 7.98 -9.59 -5.74
C HIS A 4 8.02 -8.81 -4.43
N PHE A 5 8.42 -7.55 -4.51
CA PHE A 5 8.37 -6.64 -3.38
C PHE A 5 6.95 -6.14 -3.21
N VAL A 6 6.50 -6.11 -1.96
CA VAL A 6 5.23 -5.49 -1.56
C VAL A 6 5.53 -4.41 -0.54
N PHE A 7 4.61 -3.47 -0.40
CA PHE A 7 4.70 -2.39 0.57
C PHE A 7 3.65 -2.58 1.64
N VAL A 8 4.05 -2.33 2.88
CA VAL A 8 3.14 -2.26 4.02
C VAL A 8 3.02 -0.80 4.46
N LEU A 9 1.79 -0.30 4.42
CA LEU A 9 1.38 0.97 4.99
C LEU A 9 0.62 0.68 6.29
N VAL A 10 0.99 1.36 7.37
CA VAL A 10 0.28 1.25 8.65
C VAL A 10 -0.43 2.56 8.93
N LEU A 11 -1.76 2.51 8.99
CA LEU A 11 -2.63 3.65 9.28
C LEU A 11 -3.03 3.66 10.75
N ARG A 12 -3.32 4.86 11.27
CA ARG A 12 -3.96 5.05 12.57
C ARG A 12 -5.34 5.69 12.40
N PHE A 13 -6.15 5.51 13.43
CA PHE A 13 -7.47 6.15 13.56
C PHE A 13 -8.45 5.77 12.45
N VAL A 14 -8.33 4.55 11.91
CA VAL A 14 -9.39 3.96 11.10
C VAL A 14 -10.54 3.61 12.04
N SER A 15 -11.77 4.01 11.69
CA SER A 15 -12.92 3.81 12.57
C SER A 15 -13.22 2.31 12.67
N PRO A 16 -13.60 1.80 13.86
CA PRO A 16 -14.08 0.42 14.00
C PRO A 16 -15.32 0.11 13.14
N THR A 17 -16.04 1.15 12.70
CA THR A 17 -17.18 1.03 11.79
C THR A 17 -16.76 0.84 10.32
N ASP A 18 -15.52 1.16 9.97
CA ASP A 18 -15.03 1.01 8.60
C ASP A 18 -14.74 -0.47 8.32
N ASN A 19 -15.41 -1.02 7.32
CA ASN A 19 -15.14 -2.39 6.89
C ASN A 19 -13.87 -2.42 6.02
N ILE A 20 -12.71 -2.60 6.67
CA ILE A 20 -11.39 -2.61 6.02
C ILE A 20 -11.20 -3.76 5.03
N MET A 21 -12.03 -4.81 5.11
CA MET A 21 -12.03 -5.96 4.20
C MET A 21 -12.93 -5.74 2.97
N SER A 22 -13.74 -4.68 2.98
CA SER A 22 -14.66 -4.39 1.88
C SER A 22 -13.91 -3.95 0.63
N CYS A 23 -14.50 -4.26 -0.54
CA CYS A 23 -14.00 -3.76 -1.82
C CYS A 23 -14.00 -2.21 -1.86
N GLY A 24 -15.02 -1.58 -1.27
CA GLY A 24 -15.11 -0.11 -1.22
C GLY A 24 -13.95 0.54 -0.45
N PHE A 25 -13.55 -0.04 0.69
CA PHE A 25 -12.37 0.43 1.41
C PHE A 25 -11.10 0.24 0.59
N ARG A 26 -10.92 -0.92 -0.04
CA ARG A 26 -9.75 -1.21 -0.89
C ARG A 26 -9.66 -0.22 -2.05
N GLN A 27 -10.71 -0.06 -2.84
CA GLN A 27 -10.74 0.85 -3.99
C GLN A 27 -10.51 2.31 -3.59
N MET A 28 -11.11 2.75 -2.48
CA MET A 28 -10.88 4.10 -1.94
C MET A 28 -9.39 4.31 -1.60
N MET A 29 -8.78 3.34 -0.93
CA MET A 29 -7.38 3.42 -0.52
C MET A 29 -6.41 3.29 -1.70
N GLU A 30 -6.72 2.45 -2.70
CA GLU A 30 -5.97 2.34 -3.95
C GLU A 30 -5.93 3.69 -4.66
N GLN A 31 -7.09 4.33 -4.88
CA GLN A 31 -7.18 5.64 -5.54
C GLN A 31 -6.38 6.71 -4.76
N ARG A 32 -6.45 6.70 -3.44
CA ARG A 32 -5.70 7.67 -2.61
C ARG A 32 -4.20 7.44 -2.68
N LEU A 33 -3.75 6.18 -2.67
CA LEU A 33 -2.34 5.84 -2.85
C LEU A 33 -1.85 6.18 -4.27
N GLU A 34 -2.68 6.00 -5.30
CA GLU A 34 -2.37 6.43 -6.66
C GLU A 34 -2.09 7.93 -6.71
N ASN A 35 -2.93 8.76 -6.07
CA ASN A 35 -2.68 10.20 -5.97
C ASN A 35 -1.37 10.53 -5.26
N VAL A 36 -0.99 9.78 -4.21
CA VAL A 36 0.31 9.91 -3.55
C VAL A 36 1.45 9.62 -4.54
N PHE A 37 1.34 8.59 -5.38
CA PHE A 37 2.37 8.30 -6.38
C PHE A 37 2.40 9.30 -7.53
N ILE A 38 1.27 9.90 -7.92
CA ILE A 38 1.22 10.98 -8.89
C ILE A 38 1.97 12.20 -8.35
N GLU A 39 1.64 12.63 -7.13
CA GLU A 39 2.32 13.75 -6.46
C GLU A 39 3.83 13.48 -6.28
N ALA A 40 4.20 12.25 -5.91
CA ALA A 40 5.60 11.87 -5.78
C ALA A 40 6.37 11.95 -7.11
N GLN A 41 5.71 11.62 -8.22
CA GLN A 41 6.31 11.73 -9.56
C GLN A 41 6.50 13.18 -9.98
N GLU A 42 5.60 14.10 -9.59
CA GLU A 42 5.76 15.54 -9.90
C GLU A 42 6.98 16.16 -9.20
N LYS A 43 7.48 15.54 -8.13
CA LYS A 43 8.68 16.00 -7.39
C LYS A 43 10.00 15.45 -7.92
N VAL A 44 9.98 14.55 -8.90
CA VAL A 44 11.18 14.02 -9.55
C VAL A 44 11.20 14.43 -11.01
N GLU A 45 12.39 14.55 -11.59
CA GLU A 45 12.52 14.89 -13.01
C GLU A 45 12.09 13.74 -13.94
N ASN A 46 12.00 12.51 -13.42
CA ASN A 46 11.68 11.31 -14.19
C ASN A 46 10.19 10.97 -14.12
N THR A 47 9.56 10.74 -15.29
CA THR A 47 8.19 10.21 -15.37
C THR A 47 8.21 8.68 -15.50
N TYR A 48 7.47 7.99 -14.62
CA TYR A 48 7.36 6.53 -14.61
C TYR A 48 6.05 6.03 -15.24
N GLY A 49 5.34 6.90 -15.96
CA GLY A 49 4.08 6.61 -16.63
C GLY A 49 2.87 6.64 -15.69
N THR A 50 1.77 6.02 -16.13
CA THR A 50 0.56 5.89 -15.31
C THR A 50 0.76 4.79 -14.27
N LEU A 51 0.97 5.20 -13.02
CA LEU A 51 1.11 4.29 -11.90
C LEU A 51 -0.26 3.97 -11.31
N THR A 52 -0.54 2.68 -11.12
CA THR A 52 -1.73 2.20 -10.41
C THR A 52 -1.33 1.46 -9.14
N VAL A 53 -2.23 1.39 -8.18
CA VAL A 53 -1.99 0.70 -6.91
C VAL A 53 -2.98 -0.45 -6.77
N GLU A 54 -2.47 -1.61 -6.38
CA GLU A 54 -3.29 -2.79 -6.08
C GLU A 54 -3.04 -3.20 -4.64
N ILE A 55 -4.10 -3.13 -3.82
CA ILE A 55 -4.10 -3.64 -2.46
C ILE A 55 -4.26 -5.16 -2.54
N LEU A 56 -3.27 -5.87 -2.02
CA LEU A 56 -3.27 -7.33 -1.94
C LEU A 56 -4.01 -7.81 -0.70
N ASN A 57 -3.81 -7.12 0.42
CA ASN A 57 -4.42 -7.49 1.70
C ASN A 57 -4.58 -6.28 2.63
N THR A 58 -5.55 -6.36 3.53
CA THR A 58 -5.74 -5.43 4.65
C THR A 58 -5.90 -6.25 5.93
N TYR A 59 -5.32 -5.81 7.03
CA TYR A 59 -5.50 -6.49 8.31
C TYR A 59 -5.29 -5.53 9.47
N GLN A 60 -5.89 -5.85 10.61
CA GLN A 60 -5.74 -5.10 11.85
C GLN A 60 -5.19 -6.04 12.92
N VAL A 61 -4.18 -5.58 13.66
CA VAL A 61 -3.66 -6.34 14.80
C VAL A 61 -4.64 -6.17 15.96
N LEU A 62 -5.13 -7.30 16.49
CA LEU A 62 -6.05 -7.33 17.63
C LEU A 62 -5.47 -6.53 18.81
N GLY A 63 -6.31 -5.69 19.42
CA GLY A 63 -5.91 -4.82 20.53
C GLY A 63 -5.20 -3.52 20.12
N THR A 64 -5.09 -3.22 18.81
CA THR A 64 -4.50 -1.96 18.31
C THR A 64 -5.49 -1.19 17.42
N PRO A 65 -5.50 0.16 17.46
CA PRO A 65 -6.31 0.98 16.54
C PRO A 65 -5.62 1.18 15.17
N SER A 66 -4.79 0.22 14.75
CA SER A 66 -3.91 0.34 13.58
C SER A 66 -4.26 -0.67 12.49
N VAL A 67 -4.42 -0.17 11.27
CA VAL A 67 -4.74 -0.97 10.09
C VAL A 67 -3.52 -1.04 9.20
N SER A 68 -3.13 -2.24 8.82
CA SER A 68 -2.06 -2.51 7.88
C SER A 68 -2.65 -2.78 6.50
N ILE A 69 -2.09 -2.14 5.48
CA ILE A 69 -2.44 -2.29 4.08
C ILE A 69 -1.21 -2.81 3.35
N VAL A 70 -1.35 -3.96 2.70
CA VAL A 70 -0.33 -4.59 1.87
C VAL A 70 -0.67 -4.29 0.43
N TYR A 71 0.24 -3.64 -0.31
CA TYR A 71 -0.03 -3.22 -1.67
C TYR A 71 1.19 -3.35 -2.58
N VAL A 72 0.94 -3.31 -3.89
CA VAL A 72 1.93 -3.18 -4.94
C VAL A 72 1.62 -1.97 -5.81
N VAL A 73 2.66 -1.41 -6.42
CA VAL A 73 2.53 -0.36 -7.43
C VAL A 73 2.75 -1.01 -8.78
N ARG A 74 1.94 -0.67 -9.77
CA ARG A 74 2.05 -1.17 -11.14
C ARG A 74 2.23 -0.03 -12.12
N ASN A 75 2.95 -0.33 -13.21
CA ASN A 75 2.91 0.46 -14.43
C ASN A 75 2.36 -0.46 -15.53
N GLY A 76 1.09 -0.23 -15.89
CA GLY A 76 0.34 -1.13 -16.76
C GLY A 76 0.22 -2.54 -16.15
N SER A 77 0.73 -3.56 -16.86
CA SER A 77 0.66 -4.96 -16.40
C SER A 77 1.82 -5.36 -15.47
N SER A 78 2.86 -4.54 -15.35
CA SER A 78 4.09 -4.88 -14.64
C SER A 78 4.12 -4.26 -13.25
N VAL A 79 4.53 -5.04 -12.24
CA VAL A 79 4.81 -4.51 -10.89
C VAL A 79 6.05 -3.60 -10.98
N LEU A 80 5.93 -2.40 -10.44
CA LEU A 80 7.00 -1.41 -10.40
C LEU A 80 8.14 -1.89 -9.50
N ASN A 81 9.37 -1.54 -9.85
CA ASN A 81 10.54 -1.90 -9.05
C ASN A 81 10.43 -1.27 -7.66
N GLY A 82 10.56 -2.10 -6.61
CA GLY A 82 10.48 -1.63 -5.23
C GLY A 82 11.48 -0.51 -4.87
N THR A 83 12.61 -0.41 -5.57
CA THR A 83 13.56 0.70 -5.41
C THR A 83 12.97 2.02 -5.91
N ILE A 84 12.33 2.01 -7.08
CA ILE A 84 11.68 3.19 -7.67
C ILE A 84 10.49 3.60 -6.80
N SER A 85 9.64 2.65 -6.41
CA SER A 85 8.49 2.93 -5.53
C SER A 85 8.94 3.56 -4.20
N SER A 86 10.00 3.07 -3.56
CA SER A 86 10.55 3.68 -2.34
C SER A 86 11.13 5.07 -2.60
N MET A 87 11.84 5.27 -3.70
CA MET A 87 12.41 6.58 -4.06
C MET A 87 11.30 7.64 -4.25
N LEU A 88 10.18 7.27 -4.87
CA LEU A 88 9.02 8.13 -5.05
C LEU A 88 8.38 8.49 -3.71
N LEU A 89 8.09 7.50 -2.86
CA LEU A 89 7.48 7.77 -1.55
C LEU A 89 8.36 8.63 -0.64
N ASN A 90 9.68 8.53 -0.78
CA ASN A 90 10.64 9.36 -0.04
C ASN A 90 10.65 10.84 -0.47
N GLN A 91 9.99 11.23 -1.56
CA GLN A 91 9.83 12.63 -1.95
C GLN A 91 8.74 13.35 -1.14
N LEU A 92 7.89 12.60 -0.45
CA LEU A 92 6.75 13.12 0.27
C LEU A 92 6.97 13.00 1.78
N SER A 93 6.56 14.04 2.52
CA SER A 93 6.53 13.97 3.97
C SER A 93 5.40 13.04 4.43
N ALA A 94 5.55 12.47 5.63
CA ALA A 94 4.48 11.68 6.26
C ALA A 94 3.16 12.45 6.38
N GLU A 95 3.24 13.76 6.62
CA GLU A 95 2.10 14.66 6.70
C GLU A 95 1.37 14.77 5.35
N LEU A 96 2.11 15.00 4.26
CA LEU A 96 1.53 15.12 2.93
C LEU A 96 0.93 13.78 2.47
N VAL A 97 1.60 12.65 2.74
CA VAL A 97 1.03 11.32 2.51
C VAL A 97 -0.27 11.17 3.30
N GLY A 98 -0.28 11.51 4.58
CA GLY A 98 -1.47 11.42 5.42
C GLY A 98 -2.62 12.30 4.94
N TYR A 99 -2.33 13.47 4.39
CA TYR A 99 -3.31 14.36 3.78
C TYR A 99 -4.04 13.68 2.61
N PHE A 100 -3.31 13.04 1.68
CA PHE A 100 -3.92 12.31 0.57
C PHE A 100 -4.67 11.05 1.01
N LEU A 101 -4.16 10.36 2.03
CA LEU A 101 -4.78 9.13 2.54
C LEU A 101 -6.01 9.40 3.42
N TYR A 102 -6.18 10.63 3.92
CA TYR A 102 -7.10 11.00 5.00
C TYR A 102 -6.94 10.17 6.29
N PHE A 103 -5.82 9.46 6.42
CA PHE A 103 -5.44 8.71 7.59
C PHE A 103 -3.97 9.02 7.88
N PRO A 104 -3.60 9.39 9.12
CA PRO A 104 -2.21 9.64 9.43
C PRO A 104 -1.42 8.31 9.37
N PRO A 105 -0.38 8.23 8.50
CA PRO A 105 0.42 7.04 8.39
C PRO A 105 1.37 6.95 9.60
N LEU A 106 1.40 5.79 10.24
CA LEU A 106 2.45 5.43 11.19
C LEU A 106 3.71 4.98 10.45
N ILE A 107 3.53 4.27 9.34
CA ILE A 107 4.60 3.78 8.46
C ILE A 107 4.13 3.99 7.02
N ILE A 108 4.86 4.76 6.23
CA ILE A 108 4.49 5.10 4.84
C ILE A 108 4.68 3.90 3.90
N ALA A 109 5.79 3.16 4.08
CA ALA A 109 6.21 2.13 3.12
C ALA A 109 7.28 1.18 3.67
N GLU A 110 6.90 0.22 4.51
CA GLU A 110 7.82 -0.87 4.83
C GLU A 110 7.87 -1.85 3.65
N ARG A 111 9.04 -1.98 3.02
CA ARG A 111 9.25 -2.92 1.92
C ARG A 111 9.39 -4.34 2.47
N LYS A 112 8.54 -5.25 2.03
CA LYS A 112 8.58 -6.67 2.39
C LYS A 112 8.69 -7.58 1.18
N PHE A 113 9.19 -8.80 1.39
CA PHE A 113 9.18 -9.83 0.38
C PHE A 113 7.86 -10.61 0.47
N ALA A 114 7.08 -10.61 -0.61
CA ALA A 114 5.96 -11.53 -0.72
C ALA A 114 6.50 -12.92 -1.08
N LEU A 115 6.42 -13.85 -0.12
CA LEU A 115 6.54 -15.27 -0.44
C LEU A 115 5.16 -15.78 -0.90
N PRO A 116 5.09 -16.60 -1.97
CA PRO A 116 3.88 -17.33 -2.29
C PRO A 116 3.71 -18.47 -1.28
N LEU A 117 3.39 -18.15 -0.03
CA LEU A 117 2.80 -19.12 0.89
C LEU A 117 1.29 -18.97 0.73
N MET A 118 0.72 -19.76 -0.18
CA MET A 118 -0.73 -19.92 -0.30
C MET A 118 -1.24 -20.63 0.96
N GLN A 119 -1.61 -19.88 1.99
CA GLN A 119 -2.54 -20.36 3.00
C GLN A 119 -3.88 -19.70 2.73
N ALA A 120 -4.79 -20.48 2.14
CA ALA A 120 -6.20 -20.15 2.10
C ALA A 120 -6.79 -20.68 3.41
N GLU A 121 -6.96 -19.82 4.39
CA GLU A 121 -7.97 -20.03 5.43
C GLU A 121 -9.08 -19.01 5.13
N ASP A 122 -10.30 -19.51 4.97
CA ASP A 122 -11.52 -18.71 4.78
C ASP A 122 -11.53 -17.71 3.60
N GLY A 123 -11.02 -18.12 2.44
CA GLY A 123 -11.15 -17.34 1.19
C GLY A 123 -10.29 -16.07 1.11
N ASN A 124 -9.48 -15.80 2.13
CA ASN A 124 -8.49 -14.72 2.11
C ASN A 124 -7.11 -15.25 1.70
N ILE A 125 -6.47 -14.59 0.74
CA ILE A 125 -5.09 -14.85 0.35
C ILE A 125 -4.18 -14.19 1.39
N PHE A 126 -3.58 -15.00 2.27
CA PHE A 126 -2.58 -14.49 3.20
C PHE A 126 -1.22 -14.41 2.50
N VAL A 127 -0.74 -13.20 2.24
CA VAL A 127 0.67 -12.99 1.88
C VAL A 127 1.50 -13.16 3.15
N SER A 128 2.29 -14.22 3.24
CA SER A 128 3.24 -14.37 4.35
C SER A 128 4.37 -13.36 4.16
N LEU A 129 4.42 -12.40 5.08
CA LEU A 129 5.42 -11.34 5.15
C LEU A 129 6.48 -11.78 6.17
N ARG A 130 7.74 -11.95 5.73
CA ARG A 130 8.88 -12.21 6.62
C ARG A 130 9.73 -10.95 6.78
#